data_AF-Q7MP19-F1
#
_entry.id   AF-Q7MP19-F1
#
_cell.length_a   1.000
_cell.length_b   1.000
_cell.length_c   1.000
_cell.angle_alpha   90.00
_cell.angle_beta   90.00
_cell.angle_gamma   90.00
#
_symmetry.space_group_name_H-M   'P 1'
#
loop_
_entity.id
_entity.type
_entity.pdbx_description
1 polymer ?
#
loop_
_entity_poly.entity_id
_entity_poly.type
_entity_poly.pdbx_seq_one_letter_code
_entity_poly.pdbx_strand_id
1 'polypeptide(L)' 'MAKKRTPMNKIKEVLRLKYDCGLSNRSIASCLKLGPSTISELLTRFKQSQLSWPLPESCSDADITQALYHGKKASN' A
#
# COMPACT_ATOMS: atom_id res chain seq x y z
N MET A 1 13.75 -16.70 -5.97
CA MET A 1 13.48 -15.43 -6.71
C MET A 1 13.12 -14.34 -5.71
N ALA A 2 13.87 -13.24 -5.66
CA ALA A 2 13.59 -12.14 -4.74
C ALA A 2 12.24 -11.49 -5.10
N LYS A 3 11.26 -11.61 -4.21
CA LYS A 3 9.93 -10.99 -4.36
C LYS A 3 10.13 -9.47 -4.42
N LYS A 4 10.11 -8.88 -5.63
CA LYS A 4 10.30 -7.45 -5.84
C LYS A 4 9.28 -6.71 -4.95
N ARG A 5 9.77 -6.10 -3.88
CA ARG A 5 8.95 -5.29 -2.98
C ARG A 5 8.46 -4.09 -3.77
N THR A 6 7.17 -3.79 -3.67
CA THR A 6 6.63 -2.57 -4.28
C THR A 6 7.28 -1.40 -3.56
N PRO A 7 7.94 -0.46 -4.28
CA PRO A 7 8.60 0.65 -3.64
C PRO A 7 7.58 1.51 -2.90
N MET A 8 7.97 2.02 -1.75
CA MET A 8 7.10 2.76 -0.85
C MET A 8 6.40 3.94 -1.54
N ASN A 9 7.12 4.64 -2.41
CA ASN A 9 6.60 5.74 -3.23
C ASN A 9 5.32 5.33 -3.97
N LYS A 10 5.30 4.11 -4.55
CA LYS A 10 4.11 3.60 -5.24
C LYS A 10 2.98 3.24 -4.30
N ILE A 11 3.27 2.78 -3.08
CA ILE A 11 2.24 2.50 -2.08
C ILE A 11 1.56 3.80 -1.65
N LYS A 12 2.35 4.84 -1.32
CA LYS A 12 1.82 6.18 -1.00
C LYS A 12 0.96 6.70 -2.14
N GLU A 13 1.41 6.55 -3.38
CA GLU A 13 0.64 6.95 -4.56
C GLU A 13 -0.66 6.15 -4.75
N VAL A 14 -0.66 4.83 -4.51
CA VAL A 14 -1.89 4.02 -4.53
C VAL A 14 -2.89 4.56 -3.50
N LEU A 15 -2.42 4.83 -2.27
CA LEU A 15 -3.26 5.34 -1.19
C LEU A 15 -3.77 6.74 -1.52
N ARG A 16 -2.91 7.64 -2.00
CA ARG A 16 -3.29 8.98 -2.43
C ARG A 16 -4.36 8.91 -3.53
N LEU A 17 -4.12 8.19 -4.61
CA LEU A 17 -5.10 8.06 -5.69
C LEU A 17 -6.42 7.43 -5.23
N LYS A 18 -6.38 6.53 -4.23
CA LYS A 18 -7.58 5.88 -3.71
C LYS A 18 -8.39 6.77 -2.76
N TYR A 19 -7.74 7.38 -1.78
CA TYR A 19 -8.38 8.12 -0.69
C TYR A 19 -8.50 9.62 -0.98
N ASP A 20 -7.51 10.21 -1.65
CA ASP A 20 -7.49 11.62 -2.01
C ASP A 20 -8.26 11.87 -3.32
N CYS A 21 -7.95 11.09 -4.36
CA CYS A 21 -8.61 11.24 -5.68
C CYS A 21 -9.87 10.36 -5.85
N GLY A 22 -10.17 9.45 -4.91
CA GLY A 22 -11.36 8.58 -5.00
C GLY A 22 -11.35 7.58 -6.16
N LEU A 23 -10.19 7.25 -6.74
CA LEU A 23 -10.12 6.44 -7.96
C LEU A 23 -10.44 4.96 -7.74
N SER A 24 -10.87 4.31 -8.82
CA SER A 24 -11.07 2.87 -8.88
C SER A 24 -9.74 2.13 -9.00
N ASN A 25 -9.66 0.91 -8.46
CA ASN A 25 -8.42 0.10 -8.48
C ASN A 25 -7.87 -0.09 -9.91
N ARG A 26 -8.74 -0.19 -10.92
CA ARG A 26 -8.36 -0.24 -12.34
C ARG A 26 -7.70 1.05 -12.83
N SER A 27 -8.23 2.22 -12.48
CA SER A 27 -7.64 3.51 -12.84
C SER A 27 -6.26 3.68 -12.20
N ILE A 28 -6.15 3.31 -10.92
CA ILE A 28 -4.87 3.33 -10.18
C ILE A 28 -3.86 2.37 -10.83
N ALA A 29 -4.29 1.18 -11.24
CA ALA A 29 -3.46 0.20 -11.94
C ALA A 29 -2.85 0.78 -13.22
N SER A 30 -3.68 1.45 -14.03
CA SER A 30 -3.24 2.13 -15.24
C SER A 30 -2.29 3.29 -14.96
N CYS A 31 -2.59 4.13 -13.96
CA CYS A 31 -1.75 5.27 -13.58
C CYS A 31 -0.36 4.83 -13.12
N LEU A 32 -0.29 3.81 -12.25
CA LEU A 32 0.97 3.37 -11.65
C LEU A 32 1.65 2.23 -12.41
N LYS A 33 1.05 1.76 -13.51
CA LYS A 33 1.46 0.54 -14.25
C LYS A 33 1.69 -0.63 -13.28
N LEU A 34 0.74 -0.82 -12.36
CA LEU A 34 0.74 -1.90 -11.39
C LEU A 34 -0.39 -2.87 -11.70
N GLY A 35 -0.20 -4.15 -11.38
CA GLY A 35 -1.27 -5.13 -11.49
C GLY A 35 -2.42 -4.79 -10.52
N PRO A 36 -3.69 -4.91 -10.94
CA PRO A 36 -4.84 -4.66 -10.07
C PRO A 36 -4.83 -5.56 -8.83
N SER A 37 -4.32 -6.79 -8.95
CA SER A 37 -4.12 -7.71 -7.81
C SER A 37 -3.14 -7.14 -6.77
N THR A 38 -2.05 -6.51 -7.22
CA THR A 38 -1.08 -5.87 -6.32
C THR A 38 -1.72 -4.71 -5.57
N ILE A 39 -2.53 -3.90 -6.25
CA ILE A 39 -3.23 -2.77 -5.62
C ILE A 39 -4.23 -3.27 -4.59
N SER A 40 -5.07 -4.25 -4.94
CA SER A 40 -6.02 -4.84 -4.00
C SER A 40 -5.31 -5.41 -2.78
N GLU A 41 -4.21 -6.14 -2.97
CA GLU A 41 -3.44 -6.69 -1.86
C GLU A 41 -2.78 -5.60 -1.00
N LEU A 42 -2.24 -4.54 -1.61
CA LEU A 42 -1.70 -3.39 -0.88
C LEU A 42 -2.77 -2.68 -0.05
N LEU A 43 -3.96 -2.44 -0.63
CA LEU A 43 -5.08 -1.80 0.07
C LEU A 43 -5.59 -2.67 1.22
N THR A 44 -5.71 -3.98 1.01
CA THR A 44 -6.11 -4.92 2.06
C THR A 44 -5.09 -4.94 3.20
N ARG A 45 -3.79 -5.04 2.89
CA ARG A 45 -2.73 -5.01 3.90
C ARG A 45 -2.66 -3.67 4.61
N PHE A 46 -2.90 -2.56 3.90
CA PHE A 46 -2.97 -1.25 4.50
C PHE A 46 -4.13 -1.13 5.49
N LYS A 47 -5.32 -1.64 5.14
CA LYS A 47 -6.47 -1.70 6.05
C LYS A 47 -6.22 -2.62 7.26
N GLN A 48 -5.46 -3.69 7.07
CA GLN A 48 -5.05 -4.59 8.15
C GLN A 48 -3.94 -3.98 9.02
N SER A 49 -3.08 -3.14 8.43
CA SER A 49 -2.13 -2.36 9.19
C SER A 49 -2.88 -1.30 9.98
N GLN A 50 -2.47 -1.05 11.22
CA GLN A 50 -3.00 0.07 12.02
C GLN A 50 -2.52 1.45 11.52
N LEU A 51 -2.14 1.53 10.25
CA LEU A 51 -1.75 2.78 9.61
C LEU A 51 -3.00 3.47 9.09
N SER A 52 -3.09 4.76 9.39
CA SER A 52 -4.12 5.63 8.86
C SER A 52 -3.55 6.47 7.72
N TRP A 53 -4.40 6.79 6.75
CA TRP A 53 -4.10 7.82 5.74
C TRP A 53 -4.72 9.15 6.22
N PRO A 54 -4.00 10.28 6.15
CA PRO A 54 -2.65 10.47 5.62
C PRO A 54 -1.57 9.88 6.54
N LEU A 55 -0.49 9.36 5.92
CA LEU A 55 0.65 8.81 6.66
C LEU A 55 1.35 9.94 7.43
N PRO A 56 1.59 9.80 8.75
CA PRO A 56 2.30 10.82 9.51
C PRO A 56 3.76 10.93 9.05
N GLU A 57 4.31 12.14 9.03
CA GLU A 57 5.70 12.40 8.58
C GLU A 57 6.74 11.67 9.44
N SER A 58 6.40 11.34 10.68
CA SER A 58 7.25 10.52 11.56
C SER A 58 7.38 9.06 11.12
N CYS A 59 6.58 8.60 10.16
CA CYS A 59 6.55 7.22 9.71
C CYS A 59 7.48 7.05 8.50
N SER A 60 8.64 6.41 8.72
CA SER A 60 9.62 6.21 7.66
C SER A 60 9.13 5.19 6.63
N ASP A 61 9.66 5.29 5.40
CA ASP A 61 9.30 4.39 4.31
C ASP A 61 9.56 2.92 4.65
N ALA A 62 10.60 2.67 5.45
CA ALA A 62 10.96 1.36 5.96
C ALA A 62 9.92 0.80 6.92
N ASP A 63 9.43 1.59 7.88
CA ASP A 63 8.42 1.18 8.87
C ASP A 63 7.11 0.77 8.20
N ILE A 64 6.68 1.53 7.20
CA ILE A 64 5.42 1.24 6.52
C ILE A 64 5.57 0.03 5.60
N THR A 65 6.70 -0.08 4.89
CA THR A 65 7.04 -1.30 4.14
C THR A 65 7.06 -2.50 5.08
N GLN A 66 7.62 -2.35 6.28
CA GLN A 66 7.65 -3.41 7.27
C GLN A 66 6.24 -3.75 7.76
N ALA A 67 5.39 -2.78 8.08
CA ALA A 67 4.01 -3.01 8.49
C ALA A 67 3.19 -3.74 7.40
N LEU A 68 3.38 -3.38 6.13
CA LEU A 68 2.65 -3.97 5.01
C LEU A 68 3.17 -5.35 4.59
N TYR A 69 4.48 -5.61 4.66
CA TYR A 69 5.08 -6.87 4.23
C TYR A 69 5.38 -7.86 5.37
N HIS A 70 5.60 -7.38 6.59
CA HIS A 70 5.86 -8.18 7.79
C HIS A 70 4.67 -8.23 8.74
N GLY A 71 3.50 -7.70 8.37
CA GLY A 71 2.22 -7.85 9.07
C GLY A 71 1.68 -9.29 9.18
N LYS A 72 2.55 -10.32 9.15
CA LYS A 72 2.21 -11.67 9.56
C LYS A 72 2.27 -11.77 11.09
N LYS A 73 1.29 -11.17 11.74
CA LYS A 73 0.61 -11.76 12.90
C LYS A 73 -0.87 -11.74 12.50
N ALA A 74 -1.40 -12.76 11.83
CA ALA A 74 -1.80 -14.01 12.46
C ALA A 74 -2.24 -13.77 13.92
N SER A 75 -3.43 -13.20 14.08
CA SER A 75 -4.25 -13.21 15.30
C SER A 75 -5.67 -12.99 14.78
N ASN A 76 -6.66 -13.88 14.93
CA ASN A 76 -6.89 -14.97 15.86
C ASN A 76 -7.80 -16.00 15.16
#